data_AF-A0A0N8NY46-F1
#
_entry.id   AF-A0A0N8NY46-F1
#
_cell.length_a   1.000
_cell.length_b   1.000
_cell.length_c   1.000
_cell.angle_alpha   90.00
_cell.angle_beta   90.00
_cell.angle_gamma   90.00
#
_symmetry.space_group_name_H-M   'P 1'
#
loop_
_entity.id
_entity.type
_entity.pdbx_description
1 polymer ?
#
loop_
_entity_poly.entity_id
_entity_poly.type
_entity_poly.pdbx_seq_one_letter_code
_entity_poly.pdbx_strand_id
1 'polypeptide(L)'
;MQKRLIFAVRVAEGKVAPAALQGIRLNLKNVVLFLNATLRSIRTSDSIKQFLSNVTGGNTRSVIELITGFFGSPNVDSQKIVNIEEEKGGYKIPLHEFTKHSLLGEYAYFNAQSSFVACNIYDVASAADPREHFLGCLIVAYLSSNAGVVDNDGFVSGRNIVIELARQNYVDDQINRILKFLASKRLIETPYAHYREIQVPEQDRPDQLHYRATSVGIYHVRHWAGSFAFLDAMSTDTPIFNEEARDTVCQLASSFTISDRYQKTFAFREYLREQWLLASISVNYFDFTNLINDQEGSFLTVQRFIEKRPVHR
;
A
#
# COMPACT_ATOMS: atom_id res chain seq x y z
N MET A 1 -4.25 -20.84 -4.05
CA MET A 1 -3.92 -19.86 -5.11
C MET A 1 -3.19 -20.51 -6.29
N GLN A 2 -2.01 -21.10 -6.12
CA GLN A 2 -1.25 -21.78 -7.18
C GLN A 2 -2.07 -22.75 -8.05
N LYS A 3 -2.90 -23.62 -7.45
CA LYS A 3 -3.74 -24.57 -8.19
C LYS A 3 -4.74 -23.88 -9.15
N ARG A 4 -5.23 -22.68 -8.80
CA ARG A 4 -6.20 -21.92 -9.62
C ARG A 4 -5.52 -21.16 -10.77
N LEU A 5 -4.33 -20.61 -10.55
CA LEU A 5 -3.53 -20.03 -11.66
C LEU A 5 -3.11 -21.11 -12.66
N ILE A 6 -2.66 -22.28 -12.17
CA ILE A 6 -2.37 -23.44 -13.03
C ILE A 6 -3.62 -23.87 -13.81
N PHE A 7 -4.79 -23.84 -13.17
CA PHE A 7 -6.05 -24.13 -13.85
C PHE A 7 -6.37 -23.08 -14.94
N ALA A 8 -6.25 -21.79 -14.66
CA ALA A 8 -6.43 -20.72 -15.64
C ALA A 8 -5.47 -20.86 -16.83
N VAL A 9 -4.19 -21.19 -16.57
CA VAL A 9 -3.20 -21.51 -17.61
C VAL A 9 -3.67 -22.70 -18.45
N ARG A 10 -4.09 -23.80 -17.83
CA ARG A 10 -4.55 -25.00 -18.56
C ARG A 10 -5.81 -24.75 -19.40
N VAL A 11 -6.74 -23.94 -18.92
CA VAL A 11 -7.92 -23.50 -19.67
C VAL A 11 -7.48 -22.65 -20.86
N ALA A 12 -6.59 -21.68 -20.63
CA ALA A 12 -6.06 -20.82 -21.69
C ALA A 12 -5.25 -21.63 -22.74
N GLU A 13 -4.49 -22.64 -22.33
CA GLU A 13 -3.78 -23.54 -23.23
C GLU A 13 -4.70 -24.53 -23.99
N GLY A 14 -6.01 -24.51 -23.74
CA GLY A 14 -6.97 -25.47 -24.34
C GLY A 14 -6.83 -26.91 -23.83
N LYS A 15 -6.05 -27.13 -22.76
CA LYS A 15 -5.83 -28.45 -22.14
C LYS A 15 -6.98 -28.89 -21.22
N VAL A 16 -7.91 -27.98 -20.93
CA VAL A 16 -9.15 -28.22 -20.20
C VAL A 16 -10.28 -27.64 -21.04
N ALA A 17 -11.29 -28.45 -21.38
CA ALA A 17 -12.44 -27.98 -22.13
C ALA A 17 -13.15 -26.87 -21.34
N PRO A 18 -13.24 -25.63 -21.86
CA PRO A 18 -14.09 -24.63 -21.26
C PRO A 18 -15.52 -25.16 -21.31
N ALA A 19 -16.28 -25.04 -20.23
CA ALA A 19 -17.72 -25.23 -20.31
C ALA A 19 -18.27 -24.19 -21.30
N ALA A 20 -18.55 -24.64 -22.53
CA ALA A 20 -19.26 -23.95 -23.60
C ALA A 20 -19.04 -22.43 -23.73
N LEU A 21 -17.97 -22.02 -24.41
CA LEU A 21 -17.90 -20.70 -25.07
C LEU A 21 -17.65 -20.92 -26.57
N GLN A 22 -18.72 -21.14 -27.32
CA GLN A 22 -18.66 -21.16 -28.79
C GLN A 22 -18.49 -19.73 -29.31
N GLY A 23 -17.50 -19.53 -30.19
CA GLY A 23 -17.36 -18.30 -30.99
C GLY A 23 -16.25 -17.33 -30.61
N ILE A 24 -15.53 -17.53 -29.51
CA ILE A 24 -14.44 -16.63 -29.08
C ILE A 24 -13.09 -17.31 -29.31
N ARG A 25 -12.41 -17.01 -30.44
CA ARG A 25 -10.97 -17.25 -30.60
C ARG A 25 -10.20 -16.17 -29.84
N LEU A 26 -10.13 -16.29 -28.51
CA LEU A 26 -9.21 -15.48 -27.70
C LEU A 26 -7.78 -15.72 -28.19
N ASN A 27 -6.93 -14.68 -28.24
CA ASN A 27 -5.49 -14.85 -28.42
C ASN A 27 -4.88 -15.45 -27.13
N LEU A 28 -5.15 -16.74 -26.95
CA LEU A 28 -4.85 -17.52 -25.76
C LEU A 28 -3.35 -17.56 -25.47
N LYS A 29 -2.50 -17.42 -26.49
CA LYS A 29 -1.03 -17.45 -26.35
C LYS A 29 -0.53 -16.32 -25.45
N ASN A 30 -0.95 -15.08 -25.72
CA ASN A 30 -0.50 -13.91 -24.95
C ASN A 30 -0.97 -14.00 -23.49
N VAL A 31 -2.21 -14.46 -23.29
CA VAL A 31 -2.77 -14.70 -21.95
C VAL A 31 -1.96 -15.76 -21.19
N VAL A 32 -1.59 -16.86 -21.86
CA VAL A 32 -0.75 -17.91 -21.27
C VAL A 32 0.64 -17.39 -20.90
N LEU A 33 1.29 -16.63 -21.78
CA LEU A 33 2.60 -16.02 -21.51
C LEU A 33 2.55 -15.12 -20.27
N PHE A 34 1.54 -14.25 -20.21
CA PHE A 34 1.36 -13.35 -19.08
C PHE A 34 1.09 -14.10 -17.77
N LEU A 35 0.20 -15.09 -17.79
CA LEU A 35 -0.09 -15.93 -16.62
C LEU A 35 1.16 -16.68 -16.13
N ASN A 36 1.98 -17.20 -17.05
CA ASN A 36 3.21 -17.91 -16.73
C ASN A 36 4.24 -16.97 -16.10
N ALA A 37 4.45 -15.78 -16.66
CA ALA A 37 5.33 -14.76 -16.08
C ALA A 37 4.86 -14.37 -14.67
N THR A 38 3.56 -14.12 -14.46
CA THR A 38 2.98 -13.79 -13.15
C THR A 38 3.16 -14.93 -12.15
N LEU A 39 2.80 -16.16 -12.53
CA LEU A 39 2.96 -17.34 -11.67
C LEU A 39 4.43 -17.57 -11.27
N ARG A 40 5.36 -17.43 -12.23
CA ARG A 40 6.80 -17.56 -12.00
C ARG A 40 7.29 -16.52 -11.01
N SER A 41 6.86 -15.27 -11.18
CA SER A 41 7.25 -14.15 -10.32
C SER A 41 6.80 -14.38 -8.88
N ILE A 42 5.54 -14.78 -8.68
CA ILE A 42 4.98 -15.08 -7.36
C ILE A 42 5.68 -16.28 -6.70
N ARG A 43 6.05 -17.32 -7.48
CA ARG A 43 6.70 -18.52 -6.93
C ARG A 43 8.16 -18.27 -6.54
N THR A 44 8.87 -17.43 -7.29
CA THR A 44 10.32 -17.24 -7.16
C THR A 44 10.72 -16.01 -6.36
N SER A 45 9.82 -15.07 -6.11
CA SER A 45 10.09 -13.86 -5.34
C SER A 45 9.42 -13.92 -3.97
N ASP A 46 10.22 -14.05 -2.91
CA ASP A 46 9.70 -14.04 -1.54
C ASP A 46 9.14 -12.67 -1.14
N SER A 47 9.66 -11.58 -1.70
CA SER A 47 9.10 -10.25 -1.48
C SER A 47 7.68 -10.11 -2.04
N ILE A 48 7.39 -10.72 -3.20
CA ILE A 48 6.03 -10.76 -3.75
C ILE A 48 5.11 -11.63 -2.87
N LYS A 49 5.60 -12.75 -2.34
CA LYS A 49 4.79 -13.59 -1.42
C LYS A 49 4.48 -12.86 -0.12
N GLN A 50 5.49 -12.24 0.50
CA GLN A 50 5.32 -11.46 1.72
C GLN A 50 4.36 -10.30 1.48
N PHE A 51 4.54 -9.57 0.39
CA PHE A 51 3.62 -8.53 -0.05
C PHE A 51 2.18 -9.04 -0.12
N LEU A 52 1.92 -10.05 -0.96
CA LEU A 52 0.57 -10.57 -1.18
C LEU A 52 -0.06 -11.12 0.10
N SER A 53 0.72 -11.75 0.98
CA SER A 53 0.22 -12.26 2.26
C SER A 53 -0.14 -11.13 3.22
N ASN A 54 0.70 -10.10 3.29
CA ASN A 54 0.53 -9.05 4.29
C ASN A 54 -0.56 -8.05 3.90
N VAL A 55 -0.58 -7.59 2.64
CA VAL A 55 -1.54 -6.57 2.17
C VAL A 55 -2.97 -7.09 2.11
N THR A 56 -3.17 -8.40 2.11
CA THR A 56 -4.51 -9.02 2.13
C THR A 56 -4.90 -9.59 3.49
N GLY A 57 -4.06 -9.45 4.52
CA GLY A 57 -4.35 -10.05 5.83
C GLY A 57 -4.36 -11.58 5.82
N GLY A 58 -3.65 -12.22 4.88
CA GLY A 58 -3.70 -13.66 4.66
C GLY A 58 -5.01 -14.15 4.00
N ASN A 59 -5.93 -13.25 3.64
CA ASN A 59 -7.20 -13.62 3.04
C ASN A 59 -7.01 -14.13 1.60
N THR A 60 -7.17 -15.44 1.41
CA THR A 60 -6.97 -16.07 0.09
C THR A 60 -7.94 -15.57 -0.99
N ARG A 61 -9.13 -15.09 -0.63
CA ARG A 61 -10.08 -14.48 -1.56
C ARG A 61 -9.57 -13.14 -2.06
N SER A 62 -9.15 -12.27 -1.13
CA SER A 62 -8.56 -10.97 -1.44
C SER A 62 -7.29 -11.10 -2.29
N VAL A 63 -6.45 -12.13 -2.07
CA VAL A 63 -5.30 -12.41 -2.94
C VAL A 63 -5.75 -12.74 -4.38
N ILE A 64 -6.84 -13.50 -4.53
CA ILE A 64 -7.34 -13.87 -5.86
C ILE A 64 -7.94 -12.66 -6.57
N GLU A 65 -8.69 -11.82 -5.86
CA GLU A 65 -9.27 -10.59 -6.41
C GLU A 65 -8.16 -9.63 -6.85
N LEU A 66 -7.12 -9.43 -6.04
CA LEU A 66 -5.97 -8.60 -6.37
C LEU A 66 -5.22 -9.10 -7.63
N ILE A 67 -5.00 -10.41 -7.73
CA ILE A 67 -4.31 -10.98 -8.89
C ILE A 67 -5.20 -10.97 -10.14
N THR A 68 -6.51 -11.15 -9.99
CA THR A 68 -7.45 -11.03 -11.10
C THR A 68 -7.47 -9.60 -11.63
N GLY A 69 -7.54 -8.60 -10.74
CA GLY A 69 -7.45 -7.19 -11.08
C GLY A 69 -6.13 -6.84 -11.77
N PHE A 70 -5.02 -7.43 -11.34
CA PHE A 70 -3.70 -7.21 -11.92
C PHE A 70 -3.68 -7.54 -13.42
N PHE A 71 -4.40 -8.58 -13.87
CA PHE A 71 -4.38 -8.99 -15.27
C PHE A 71 -5.02 -7.99 -16.23
N GLY A 72 -6.04 -7.26 -15.76
CA GLY A 72 -6.77 -6.26 -16.54
C GLY A 72 -6.38 -4.82 -16.23
N SER A 73 -5.41 -4.61 -15.35
CA SER A 73 -5.14 -3.27 -14.83
C SER A 73 -4.48 -2.38 -15.89
N PRO A 74 -5.00 -1.15 -16.11
CA PRO A 74 -4.34 -0.17 -16.99
C PRO A 74 -2.98 0.29 -16.44
N ASN A 75 -2.71 0.01 -15.16
CA ASN A 75 -1.47 0.38 -14.49
C ASN A 75 -0.34 -0.62 -14.73
N VAL A 76 -0.63 -1.78 -15.33
CA VAL A 76 0.31 -2.85 -15.63
C VAL A 76 0.55 -2.92 -17.14
N ASP A 77 1.81 -2.81 -17.55
CA ASP A 77 2.17 -2.92 -18.97
C ASP A 77 2.20 -4.39 -19.41
N SER A 78 1.00 -4.96 -19.58
CA SER A 78 0.81 -6.35 -19.99
C SER A 78 1.49 -6.65 -21.34
N GLN A 79 1.54 -5.68 -22.25
CA GLN A 79 2.19 -5.85 -23.56
C GLN A 79 3.70 -6.02 -23.41
N LYS A 80 4.37 -5.17 -22.62
CA LYS A 80 5.79 -5.32 -22.31
C LYS A 80 6.09 -6.68 -21.68
N ILE A 81 5.25 -7.12 -20.76
CA ILE A 81 5.45 -8.40 -20.06
C ILE A 81 5.32 -9.57 -21.04
N VAL A 82 4.32 -9.55 -21.91
CA VAL A 82 4.13 -10.57 -22.96
C VAL A 82 5.30 -10.56 -23.94
N ASN A 83 5.73 -9.41 -24.43
CA ASN A 83 6.83 -9.30 -25.39
C ASN A 83 8.13 -9.87 -24.82
N ILE A 84 8.49 -9.50 -23.58
CA ILE A 84 9.73 -9.99 -22.97
C ILE A 84 9.64 -11.51 -22.69
N GLU A 85 8.49 -12.00 -22.23
CA GLU A 85 8.28 -13.44 -22.00
C GLU A 85 8.28 -14.24 -23.32
N GLU A 86 7.78 -13.67 -24.41
CA GLU A 86 7.82 -14.29 -25.73
C GLU A 86 9.24 -14.35 -26.31
N GLU A 87 9.99 -13.25 -26.23
CA GLU A 87 11.34 -13.13 -26.80
C GLU A 87 12.40 -13.90 -26.01
N LYS A 88 12.38 -13.75 -24.67
CA LYS A 88 13.47 -14.23 -23.80
C LYS A 88 13.04 -15.45 -22.98
N GLY A 89 11.75 -15.56 -22.70
CA GLY A 89 11.23 -16.46 -21.66
C GLY A 89 11.80 -16.13 -20.28
N GLY A 90 11.22 -16.70 -19.23
CA GLY A 90 11.83 -16.57 -17.91
C GLY A 90 11.60 -15.23 -17.22
N TYR A 91 10.78 -14.34 -17.79
CA TYR A 91 10.58 -13.00 -17.26
C TYR A 91 9.99 -13.07 -15.85
N LYS A 92 10.57 -12.25 -14.98
CA LYS A 92 10.13 -12.05 -13.60
C LYS A 92 9.60 -10.63 -13.47
N ILE A 93 8.29 -10.53 -13.34
CA ILE A 93 7.59 -9.29 -13.06
C ILE A 93 8.11 -8.75 -11.71
N PRO A 94 8.62 -7.52 -11.66
CA PRO A 94 9.13 -6.93 -10.44
C PRO A 94 8.00 -6.56 -9.47
N LEU A 95 8.32 -6.53 -8.16
CA LEU A 95 7.36 -6.21 -7.09
C LEU A 95 6.64 -4.87 -7.28
N HIS A 96 7.30 -3.88 -7.88
CA HIS A 96 6.71 -2.54 -8.05
C HIS A 96 5.49 -2.55 -8.99
N GLU A 97 5.37 -3.49 -9.93
CA GLU A 97 4.18 -3.62 -10.79
C GLU A 97 2.97 -4.05 -9.94
N PHE A 98 3.17 -5.03 -9.04
CA PHE A 98 2.12 -5.47 -8.09
C PHE A 98 1.76 -4.36 -7.10
N THR A 99 2.77 -3.64 -6.61
CA THR A 99 2.57 -2.52 -5.69
C THR A 99 1.76 -1.42 -6.37
N LYS A 100 2.14 -0.98 -7.57
CA LYS A 100 1.44 0.05 -8.34
C LYS A 100 -0.02 -0.32 -8.57
N HIS A 101 -0.31 -1.55 -9.00
CA HIS A 101 -1.68 -2.03 -9.15
C HIS A 101 -2.46 -1.99 -7.82
N SER A 102 -1.83 -2.44 -6.73
CA SER A 102 -2.47 -2.48 -5.41
C SER A 102 -2.78 -1.09 -4.85
N LEU A 103 -1.96 -0.08 -5.20
CA LEU A 103 -2.18 1.31 -4.80
C LEU A 103 -3.30 1.95 -5.63
N LEU A 104 -3.19 1.90 -6.95
CA LEU A 104 -4.00 2.71 -7.87
C LEU A 104 -5.30 2.01 -8.33
N GLY A 105 -5.37 0.69 -8.20
CA GLY A 105 -6.47 -0.11 -8.72
C GLY A 105 -6.64 0.06 -10.23
N GLU A 106 -7.82 0.52 -10.64
CA GLU A 106 -8.20 0.79 -12.02
C GLU A 106 -7.94 2.24 -12.46
N TYR A 107 -7.59 3.14 -11.54
CA TYR A 107 -7.43 4.56 -11.81
C TYR A 107 -5.97 4.92 -12.09
N ALA A 108 -5.75 6.06 -12.76
CA ALA A 108 -4.41 6.59 -13.01
C ALA A 108 -3.77 7.26 -11.78
N TYR A 109 -4.60 7.71 -10.85
CA TYR A 109 -4.22 8.32 -9.57
C TYR A 109 -4.79 7.49 -8.42
N PHE A 110 -4.27 7.70 -7.21
CA PHE A 110 -4.85 7.08 -6.03
C PHE A 110 -6.31 7.53 -5.89
N ASN A 111 -7.14 6.61 -5.39
CA ASN A 111 -8.51 6.89 -5.01
C ASN A 111 -8.86 5.96 -3.86
N ALA A 112 -9.20 6.55 -2.71
CA ALA A 112 -9.44 5.83 -1.47
C ALA A 112 -10.65 4.88 -1.49
N GLN A 113 -11.54 4.99 -2.49
CA GLN A 113 -12.69 4.11 -2.70
C GLN A 113 -12.36 2.94 -3.64
N SER A 114 -11.43 3.11 -4.57
CA SER A 114 -11.08 2.09 -5.56
C SER A 114 -9.88 1.24 -5.16
N SER A 115 -9.01 1.76 -4.30
CA SER A 115 -7.87 0.99 -3.80
C SER A 115 -8.34 -0.11 -2.87
N PHE A 116 -8.14 -1.36 -3.30
CA PHE A 116 -8.66 -2.54 -2.62
C PHE A 116 -7.92 -2.84 -1.30
N VAL A 117 -6.65 -2.45 -1.21
CA VAL A 117 -5.77 -2.78 -0.07
C VAL A 117 -4.99 -1.58 0.47
N ALA A 118 -4.90 -0.47 -0.26
CA ALA A 118 -4.11 0.67 0.18
C ALA A 118 -4.95 1.79 0.79
N CYS A 119 -4.34 2.51 1.72
CA CYS A 119 -4.94 3.60 2.46
C CYS A 119 -3.93 4.75 2.55
N ASN A 120 -4.39 5.98 2.35
CA ASN A 120 -3.56 7.15 2.65
C ASN A 120 -3.42 7.31 4.16
N ILE A 121 -2.31 6.82 4.71
CA ILE A 121 -2.00 6.89 6.14
C ILE A 121 -1.48 8.26 6.58
N TYR A 122 -1.16 9.14 5.62
CA TYR A 122 -0.68 10.50 5.85
C TYR A 122 -1.79 11.54 5.75
N ASP A 123 -3.03 11.15 5.47
CA ASP A 123 -4.14 12.10 5.37
C ASP A 123 -4.43 12.77 6.73
N VAL A 124 -5.03 13.96 6.69
CA VAL A 124 -5.30 14.81 7.85
C VAL A 124 -6.82 15.01 7.97
N ALA A 125 -7.40 14.58 9.09
CA ALA A 125 -8.84 14.35 9.16
C ALA A 125 -9.64 15.46 9.87
N SER A 126 -9.00 16.22 10.77
CA SER A 126 -9.77 16.97 11.79
C SER A 126 -9.33 18.40 12.02
N ALA A 127 -8.03 18.68 11.99
CA ALA A 127 -7.48 20.01 12.13
C ALA A 127 -6.45 20.27 11.01
N ALA A 128 -6.20 21.53 10.67
CA ALA A 128 -5.05 21.91 9.84
C ALA A 128 -3.73 21.74 10.62
N ASP A 129 -3.54 20.59 11.25
CA ASP A 129 -2.39 20.21 12.08
C ASP A 129 -1.50 19.23 11.30
N PRO A 130 -0.33 19.68 10.80
CA PRO A 130 0.59 18.83 10.05
C PRO A 130 1.09 17.60 10.82
N ARG A 131 0.97 17.58 12.16
CA ARG A 131 1.38 16.42 12.97
C ARG A 131 0.46 15.21 12.74
N GLU A 132 -0.76 15.41 12.26
CA GLU A 132 -1.71 14.33 11.97
C GLU A 132 -1.17 13.38 10.88
N HIS A 133 -0.27 13.84 10.00
CA HIS A 133 0.39 12.98 9.00
C HIS A 133 0.98 11.70 9.61
N PHE A 134 1.44 11.74 10.86
CA PHE A 134 2.09 10.60 11.51
C PHE A 134 1.18 9.84 12.47
N LEU A 135 -0.02 10.34 12.75
CA LEU A 135 -0.91 9.78 13.77
C LEU A 135 -1.31 8.34 13.44
N GLY A 136 -1.64 8.07 12.18
CA GLY A 136 -1.94 6.72 11.70
C GLY A 136 -0.76 5.76 11.85
N CYS A 137 0.45 6.21 11.49
CA CYS A 137 1.68 5.43 11.62
C CYS A 137 2.00 5.13 13.08
N LEU A 138 1.88 6.13 13.97
CA LEU A 138 2.14 6.00 15.39
C LEU A 138 1.21 5.01 16.07
N ILE A 139 -0.10 5.06 15.76
CA ILE A 139 -1.09 4.11 16.31
C ILE A 139 -0.70 2.68 15.94
N VAL A 140 -0.49 2.42 14.64
CA VAL A 140 -0.16 1.07 14.17
C VAL A 140 1.19 0.60 14.72
N ALA A 141 2.19 1.49 14.77
CA ALA A 141 3.50 1.17 15.31
C ALA A 141 3.43 0.84 16.80
N TYR A 142 2.72 1.64 17.59
CA TYR A 142 2.48 1.41 19.02
C TYR A 142 1.83 0.04 19.25
N LEU A 143 0.75 -0.27 18.52
CA LEU A 143 0.05 -1.55 18.58
C LEU A 143 0.89 -2.74 18.13
N SER A 144 1.89 -2.52 17.26
CA SER A 144 2.83 -3.55 16.80
C SER A 144 4.06 -3.71 17.71
N SER A 145 4.18 -2.86 18.72
CA SER A 145 5.33 -2.79 19.62
C SER A 145 5.01 -3.42 20.98
N ASN A 146 6.04 -3.59 21.80
CA ASN A 146 5.90 -4.03 23.19
C ASN A 146 5.72 -2.85 24.16
N ALA A 147 5.42 -1.64 23.67
CA ALA A 147 5.31 -0.43 24.50
C ALA A 147 3.98 -0.33 25.26
N GLY A 148 2.94 -1.03 24.80
CA GLY A 148 1.62 -1.05 25.43
C GLY A 148 1.38 -2.24 26.35
N VAL A 149 0.41 -2.09 27.26
CA VAL A 149 -0.14 -3.23 28.01
C VAL A 149 -1.11 -3.96 27.10
N VAL A 150 -0.76 -5.20 26.75
CA VAL A 150 -1.59 -6.10 25.95
C VAL A 150 -2.37 -7.05 26.83
N ASP A 151 -3.56 -7.44 26.39
CA ASP A 151 -4.31 -8.56 26.97
C ASP A 151 -3.76 -9.92 26.48
N ASN A 152 -4.40 -11.01 26.90
CA ASN A 152 -3.99 -12.38 26.55
C ASN A 152 -4.05 -12.68 25.04
N ASP A 153 -4.86 -11.92 24.28
CA ASP A 153 -5.04 -12.10 22.84
C ASP A 153 -4.23 -11.08 22.02
N GLY A 154 -3.42 -10.25 22.69
CA GLY A 154 -2.54 -9.27 22.08
C GLY A 154 -3.24 -7.96 21.71
N PHE A 155 -4.40 -7.65 22.29
CA PHE A 155 -5.07 -6.36 22.09
C PHE A 155 -4.67 -5.34 23.16
N VAL A 156 -4.62 -4.08 22.77
CA VAL A 156 -4.38 -2.92 23.64
C VAL A 156 -5.68 -2.14 23.79
N SER A 157 -6.00 -1.72 25.01
CA SER A 157 -7.16 -0.85 25.28
C SER A 157 -7.03 0.49 24.56
N GLY A 158 -8.11 0.94 23.91
CA GLY A 158 -8.20 2.24 23.25
C GLY A 158 -7.85 3.39 24.17
N ARG A 159 -8.23 3.31 25.45
CA ARG A 159 -7.84 4.27 26.50
C ARG A 159 -6.32 4.41 26.64
N ASN A 160 -5.58 3.30 26.57
CA ASN A 160 -4.11 3.33 26.67
C ASN A 160 -3.50 4.01 25.43
N ILE A 161 -4.08 3.77 24.24
CA ILE A 161 -3.66 4.42 22.99
C ILE A 161 -3.88 5.93 23.10
N VAL A 162 -5.04 6.37 23.60
CA VAL A 162 -5.36 7.78 23.81
C VAL A 162 -4.38 8.43 24.79
N ILE A 163 -4.13 7.79 25.95
CA ILE A 163 -3.16 8.31 26.93
C ILE A 163 -1.76 8.45 26.32
N GLU A 164 -1.30 7.46 25.55
CA GLU A 164 0.02 7.49 24.95
C GLU A 164 0.16 8.62 23.92
N LEU A 165 -0.81 8.79 23.04
CA LEU A 165 -0.75 9.81 21.98
C LEU A 165 -1.03 11.22 22.52
N ALA A 166 -1.81 11.35 23.59
CA ALA A 166 -1.97 12.61 24.30
C ALA A 166 -0.64 13.14 24.86
N ARG A 167 0.29 12.25 25.27
CA ARG A 167 1.66 12.66 25.67
C ARG A 167 2.47 13.27 24.53
N GLN A 168 2.11 12.94 23.29
CA GLN A 168 2.68 13.53 22.08
C GLN A 168 1.88 14.75 21.59
N ASN A 169 1.01 15.30 22.44
CA ASN A 169 0.18 16.49 22.20
C ASN A 169 -0.85 16.34 21.07
N TYR A 170 -1.34 15.12 20.84
CA TYR A 170 -2.54 14.87 20.05
C TYR A 170 -3.81 15.01 20.89
N VAL A 171 -4.90 15.44 20.26
CA VAL A 171 -6.20 15.62 20.93
C VAL A 171 -7.05 14.36 20.78
N ASP A 172 -7.83 14.01 21.81
CA ASP A 172 -8.68 12.81 21.85
C ASP A 172 -9.59 12.66 20.61
N ASP A 173 -10.19 13.74 20.11
CA ASP A 173 -11.04 13.70 18.92
C ASP A 173 -10.27 13.26 17.66
N GLN A 174 -9.04 13.77 17.47
CA GLN A 174 -8.15 13.36 16.38
C GLN A 174 -7.82 11.86 16.50
N ILE A 175 -7.43 11.42 17.69
CA ILE A 175 -7.06 10.02 17.96
C ILE A 175 -8.24 9.09 17.67
N ASN A 176 -9.43 9.43 18.18
CA ASN A 176 -10.65 8.63 18.02
C ASN A 176 -11.07 8.51 16.54
N ARG A 177 -10.98 9.59 15.76
CA ARG A 177 -11.29 9.57 14.32
C ARG A 177 -10.30 8.70 13.56
N ILE A 178 -9.00 8.81 13.84
CA ILE A 178 -7.99 7.98 13.19
C ILE A 178 -8.14 6.51 13.59
N LEU A 179 -8.47 6.18 14.84
CA LEU A 179 -8.78 4.80 15.24
C LEU A 179 -9.93 4.20 14.43
N LYS A 180 -11.03 4.95 14.25
CA LYS A 180 -12.16 4.51 13.40
C LYS A 180 -11.73 4.34 11.94
N PHE A 181 -10.99 5.30 11.41
CA PHE A 181 -10.48 5.26 10.04
C PHE A 181 -9.59 4.04 9.79
N LEU A 182 -8.57 3.82 10.62
CA LEU A 182 -7.66 2.68 10.52
C LEU A 182 -8.39 1.34 10.64
N ALA A 183 -9.37 1.25 11.55
CA ALA A 183 -10.18 0.05 11.71
C ALA A 183 -11.04 -0.23 10.46
N SER A 184 -11.70 0.81 9.93
CA SER A 184 -12.50 0.69 8.69
C SER A 184 -11.66 0.26 7.48
N LYS A 185 -10.38 0.66 7.45
CA LYS A 185 -9.41 0.32 6.41
C LYS A 185 -8.63 -0.97 6.71
N ARG A 186 -8.96 -1.68 7.79
CA ARG A 186 -8.35 -2.96 8.22
C ARG A 186 -6.85 -2.87 8.53
N LEU A 187 -6.32 -1.68 8.83
CA LEU A 187 -4.93 -1.51 9.31
C LEU A 187 -4.80 -1.91 10.78
N ILE A 188 -5.88 -1.75 11.53
CA ILE A 188 -6.05 -2.27 12.89
C ILE A 188 -7.37 -3.04 12.96
N GLU A 189 -7.51 -3.89 13.97
CA GLU A 189 -8.73 -4.67 14.18
C GLU A 189 -9.17 -4.63 15.64
N THR A 190 -10.47 -4.81 15.86
CA THR A 190 -11.07 -5.04 17.18
C THR A 190 -11.38 -6.53 17.36
N PRO A 191 -11.58 -7.03 18.61
CA PRO A 191 -11.96 -8.42 18.85
C PRO A 191 -13.21 -8.85 18.08
N TYR A 192 -14.16 -7.93 17.87
CA TYR A 192 -15.39 -8.16 17.11
C TYR A 192 -15.14 -8.36 15.61
N ALA A 193 -14.17 -7.63 15.05
CA ALA A 193 -13.86 -7.65 13.62
C ALA A 193 -13.07 -8.90 13.20
N HIS A 194 -12.25 -9.46 14.10
CA HIS A 194 -11.32 -10.56 13.82
C HIS A 194 -11.99 -11.79 13.18
N TYR A 195 -13.24 -12.09 13.54
CA TYR A 195 -13.95 -13.28 13.07
C TYR A 195 -15.01 -13.04 11.99
N ARG A 196 -15.49 -11.81 11.82
CA ARG A 196 -16.74 -11.57 11.07
C ARG A 196 -16.69 -10.37 10.11
N GLU A 197 -15.56 -9.69 9.98
CA GLU A 197 -15.43 -8.46 9.18
C GLU A 197 -16.48 -7.39 9.55
N ILE A 198 -16.92 -7.38 10.82
CA ILE A 198 -17.91 -6.44 11.31
C ILE A 198 -17.24 -5.09 11.52
N GLN A 199 -17.77 -4.06 10.87
CA GLN A 199 -17.33 -2.69 11.10
C GLN A 199 -17.76 -2.24 12.50
N VAL A 200 -16.90 -1.43 13.14
CA VAL A 200 -17.23 -0.78 14.41
C VAL A 200 -18.39 0.19 14.16
N PRO A 201 -19.53 0.04 14.87
CA PRO A 201 -20.64 0.98 14.76
C PRO A 201 -20.21 2.42 15.06
N GLU A 202 -20.82 3.40 14.40
CA GLU A 202 -20.42 4.80 14.52
C GLU A 202 -20.64 5.36 15.94
N GLN A 203 -21.66 4.87 16.63
CA GLN A 203 -21.98 5.23 18.02
C GLN A 203 -20.98 4.69 19.05
N ASP A 204 -20.18 3.68 18.69
CA ASP A 204 -19.24 3.09 19.64
C ASP A 204 -18.05 4.04 19.85
N ARG A 205 -17.68 4.16 21.12
CA ARG A 205 -16.60 5.02 21.60
C ARG A 205 -15.25 4.30 21.41
N PRO A 206 -14.33 4.81 20.55
CA PRO A 206 -13.07 4.12 20.28
C PRO A 206 -12.20 3.91 21.52
N ASP A 207 -12.22 4.85 22.45
CA ASP A 207 -11.53 4.77 23.75
C ASP A 207 -11.99 3.58 24.63
N GLN A 208 -13.18 3.04 24.37
CA GLN A 208 -13.76 1.90 25.11
C GLN A 208 -13.52 0.54 24.43
N LEU A 209 -12.95 0.55 23.22
CA LEU A 209 -12.64 -0.66 22.46
C LEU A 209 -11.22 -1.14 22.72
N HIS A 210 -10.89 -2.30 22.18
CA HIS A 210 -9.56 -2.87 22.20
C HIS A 210 -9.07 -3.06 20.77
N TYR A 211 -7.79 -2.85 20.52
CA TYR A 211 -7.21 -2.82 19.18
C TYR A 211 -5.93 -3.65 19.10
N ARG A 212 -5.71 -4.23 17.92
CA ARG A 212 -4.45 -4.86 17.54
C ARG A 212 -4.07 -4.43 16.12
N ALA A 213 -2.79 -4.30 15.83
CA ALA A 213 -2.32 -4.06 14.47
C ALA A 213 -2.52 -5.32 13.61
N THR A 214 -3.05 -5.16 12.39
CA THR A 214 -3.14 -6.27 11.43
C THR A 214 -1.82 -6.39 10.66
N SER A 215 -1.62 -7.51 9.94
CA SER A 215 -0.49 -7.61 9.01
C SER A 215 -0.54 -6.53 7.91
N VAL A 216 -1.74 -6.09 7.54
CA VAL A 216 -1.96 -5.02 6.55
C VAL A 216 -1.41 -3.71 7.10
N GLY A 217 -1.78 -3.34 8.34
CA GLY A 217 -1.28 -2.13 8.99
C GLY A 217 0.24 -2.16 9.21
N ILE A 218 0.76 -3.26 9.76
CA ILE A 218 2.20 -3.42 9.98
C ILE A 218 2.96 -3.27 8.67
N TYR A 219 2.48 -3.87 7.59
CA TYR A 219 3.13 -3.77 6.29
C TYR A 219 3.02 -2.37 5.68
N HIS A 220 1.88 -1.69 5.85
CA HIS A 220 1.75 -0.28 5.48
C HIS A 220 2.84 0.56 6.13
N VAL A 221 2.96 0.49 7.46
CA VAL A 221 3.88 1.36 8.21
C VAL A 221 5.35 0.97 8.03
N ARG A 222 5.68 -0.32 8.00
CA ARG A 222 7.09 -0.76 7.96
C ARG A 222 7.69 -0.84 6.56
N HIS A 223 6.88 -1.01 5.52
CA HIS A 223 7.38 -1.28 4.17
C HIS A 223 6.84 -0.32 3.11
N TRP A 224 5.57 0.06 3.17
CA TRP A 224 4.99 0.93 2.15
C TRP A 224 5.17 2.41 2.45
N ALA A 225 4.97 2.83 3.67
CA ALA A 225 4.90 4.22 4.11
C ALA A 225 6.08 5.09 3.61
N GLY A 226 7.31 4.55 3.63
CA GLY A 226 8.50 5.25 3.13
C GLY A 226 8.88 4.95 1.67
N SER A 227 8.19 4.02 1.01
CA SER A 227 8.55 3.57 -0.34
C SER A 227 8.18 4.59 -1.42
N PHE A 228 8.99 4.66 -2.47
CA PHE A 228 8.76 5.55 -3.61
C PHE A 228 7.34 5.43 -4.17
N ALA A 229 6.89 4.21 -4.47
CA ALA A 229 5.60 3.99 -5.12
C ALA A 229 4.42 4.45 -4.25
N PHE A 230 4.52 4.28 -2.93
CA PHE A 230 3.48 4.70 -2.00
C PHE A 230 3.46 6.23 -1.86
N LEU A 231 4.62 6.85 -1.62
CA LEU A 231 4.74 8.30 -1.49
C LEU A 231 4.31 9.03 -2.78
N ASP A 232 4.63 8.49 -3.95
CA ASP A 232 4.20 9.04 -5.24
C ASP A 232 2.68 9.00 -5.42
N ALA A 233 2.04 7.93 -4.94
CA ALA A 233 0.60 7.78 -5.00
C ALA A 233 -0.10 8.71 -3.98
N MET A 234 0.43 8.80 -2.76
CA MET A 234 -0.17 9.59 -1.69
C MET A 234 0.07 11.09 -1.82
N SER A 235 1.14 11.52 -2.51
CA SER A 235 1.47 12.95 -2.64
C SER A 235 0.34 13.79 -3.23
N THR A 236 -0.50 13.19 -4.09
CA THR A 236 -1.60 13.90 -4.77
C THR A 236 -2.83 14.06 -3.88
N ASP A 237 -3.06 13.11 -2.96
CA ASP A 237 -4.26 13.05 -2.11
C ASP A 237 -3.96 13.42 -0.65
N THR A 238 -2.77 13.96 -0.36
CA THR A 238 -2.39 14.40 0.98
C THR A 238 -2.33 15.93 1.02
N PRO A 239 -2.99 16.60 1.97
CA PRO A 239 -2.81 18.02 2.20
C PRO A 239 -1.34 18.36 2.50
N ILE A 240 -0.76 19.33 1.79
CA ILE A 240 0.63 19.80 2.00
C ILE A 240 0.59 21.24 2.52
N PHE A 241 1.10 21.44 3.74
CA PHE A 241 1.05 22.73 4.43
C PHE A 241 2.23 23.67 4.10
N ASN A 242 3.34 23.12 3.58
CA ASN A 242 4.47 23.92 3.07
C ASN A 242 4.19 24.36 1.63
N GLU A 243 4.27 25.67 1.36
CA GLU A 243 3.94 26.25 0.06
C GLU A 243 4.85 25.76 -1.08
N GLU A 244 6.16 25.77 -0.89
CA GLU A 244 7.12 25.34 -1.91
C GLU A 244 6.95 23.87 -2.31
N ALA A 245 6.80 22.99 -1.31
CA ALA A 245 6.55 21.57 -1.54
C ALA A 245 5.20 21.35 -2.22
N ARG A 246 4.15 22.07 -1.79
CA ARG A 246 2.82 22.00 -2.39
C ARG A 246 2.85 22.44 -3.85
N ASP A 247 3.51 23.54 -4.17
CA ASP A 247 3.57 24.08 -5.53
C ASP A 247 4.30 23.10 -6.47
N THR A 248 5.43 22.54 -6.03
CA THR A 248 6.14 21.49 -6.74
C THR A 248 5.25 20.27 -7.00
N VAL A 249 4.55 19.80 -5.96
CA VAL A 249 3.70 18.61 -6.07
C VAL A 249 2.51 18.86 -7.00
N CYS A 250 1.83 20.00 -6.86
CA CYS A 250 0.70 20.40 -7.69
C CYS A 250 1.09 20.56 -9.16
N GLN A 251 2.23 21.21 -9.44
CA GLN A 251 2.71 21.42 -10.81
C GLN A 251 2.99 20.09 -11.53
N LEU A 252 3.49 19.09 -10.80
CA LEU A 252 3.89 17.80 -11.35
C LEU A 252 2.80 16.71 -11.19
N ALA A 253 1.67 17.01 -10.54
CA ALA A 253 0.65 16.04 -10.15
C ALA A 253 0.09 15.24 -11.35
N SER A 254 -0.07 15.89 -12.50
CA SER A 254 -0.64 15.28 -13.71
C SER A 254 0.38 14.57 -14.61
N SER A 255 1.67 14.66 -14.27
CA SER A 255 2.73 14.08 -15.10
C SER A 255 2.90 12.58 -14.87
N PHE A 256 2.93 11.82 -15.96
CA PHE A 256 3.25 10.39 -15.94
C PHE A 256 4.74 10.10 -16.23
N THR A 257 5.55 11.13 -16.48
CA THR A 257 6.98 10.92 -16.72
C THR A 257 7.65 10.47 -15.42
N ILE A 258 8.59 9.53 -15.52
CA ILE A 258 9.27 9.00 -14.34
C ILE A 258 10.14 10.07 -13.65
N SER A 259 10.65 11.05 -14.41
CA SER A 259 11.45 12.16 -13.88
C SER A 259 10.59 13.09 -13.02
N ASP A 260 9.43 13.49 -13.53
CA ASP A 260 8.52 14.38 -12.81
C ASP A 260 7.93 13.68 -11.58
N ARG A 261 7.55 12.40 -11.71
CA ARG A 261 7.14 11.58 -10.57
C ARG A 261 8.23 11.49 -9.52
N TYR A 262 9.49 11.35 -9.94
CA TYR A 262 10.62 11.35 -9.00
C TYR A 262 10.75 12.68 -8.25
N GLN A 263 10.73 13.81 -8.97
CA GLN A 263 10.81 15.14 -8.36
C GLN A 263 9.64 15.41 -7.40
N LYS A 264 8.41 15.14 -7.84
CA LYS A 264 7.18 15.26 -7.01
C LYS A 264 7.29 14.44 -5.73
N THR A 265 7.65 13.17 -5.86
CA THR A 265 7.72 12.24 -4.72
C THR A 265 8.84 12.60 -3.77
N PHE A 266 9.97 13.07 -4.30
CA PHE A 266 11.08 13.57 -3.50
C PHE A 266 10.65 14.80 -2.70
N ALA A 267 10.04 15.81 -3.34
CA ALA A 267 9.53 16.99 -2.64
C ALA A 267 8.54 16.64 -1.52
N PHE A 268 7.60 15.71 -1.77
CA PHE A 268 6.67 15.23 -0.75
C PHE A 268 7.36 14.47 0.40
N ARG A 269 8.37 13.64 0.11
CA ARG A 269 9.15 12.94 1.13
C ARG A 269 9.90 13.91 2.03
N GLU A 270 10.58 14.89 1.44
CA GLU A 270 11.34 15.89 2.20
C GLU A 270 10.41 16.76 3.05
N TYR A 271 9.25 17.13 2.50
CA TYR A 271 8.18 17.78 3.27
C TYR A 271 7.77 16.97 4.51
N LEU A 272 7.44 15.68 4.35
CA LEU A 272 7.09 14.84 5.50
C LEU A 272 8.25 14.72 6.49
N ARG A 273 9.50 14.64 6.01
CA ARG A 273 10.68 14.57 6.90
C ARG A 273 10.80 15.85 7.73
N GLU A 274 10.59 17.01 7.13
CA GLU A 274 10.57 18.29 7.85
C GLU A 274 9.44 18.35 8.86
N GLN A 275 8.22 17.94 8.50
CA GLN A 275 7.09 17.89 9.44
C GLN A 275 7.36 16.95 10.61
N TRP A 276 8.00 15.81 10.38
CA TRP A 276 8.39 14.88 11.44
C TRP A 276 9.37 15.53 12.43
N LEU A 277 10.40 16.21 11.92
CA LEU A 277 11.38 16.90 12.75
C LEU A 277 10.75 18.06 13.55
N LEU A 278 9.86 18.82 12.93
CA LEU A 278 9.13 19.91 13.60
C LEU A 278 8.18 19.39 14.68
N ALA A 279 7.50 18.26 14.41
CA ALA A 279 6.56 17.65 15.36
C ALA A 279 7.24 17.21 16.67
N SER A 280 8.56 17.03 16.67
CA SER A 280 9.36 16.70 17.86
C SER A 280 8.81 15.49 18.64
N ILE A 281 8.30 14.49 17.91
CA ILE A 281 7.68 13.30 18.48
C ILE A 281 8.78 12.43 19.08
N SER A 282 8.64 12.11 20.37
CA SER A 282 9.65 11.38 21.12
C SER A 282 9.09 10.04 21.59
N VAL A 283 9.14 9.05 20.70
CA VAL A 283 8.71 7.67 20.96
C VAL A 283 9.78 6.68 20.50
N ASN A 284 9.81 5.49 21.10
CA ASN A 284 10.82 4.46 20.79
C ASN A 284 10.32 3.38 19.80
N TYR A 285 9.04 3.41 19.43
CA TYR A 285 8.41 2.40 18.59
C TYR A 285 8.22 2.83 17.13
N PHE A 286 8.47 4.09 16.80
CA PHE A 286 8.35 4.64 15.46
C PHE A 286 9.30 5.80 15.25
N ASP A 287 10.02 5.78 14.13
CA ASP A 287 10.87 6.87 13.68
C ASP A 287 10.74 6.99 12.16
N PHE A 288 10.17 8.11 11.69
CA PHE A 288 9.95 8.34 10.27
C PHE A 288 11.26 8.47 9.48
N THR A 289 12.30 9.05 10.08
CA THR A 289 13.62 9.19 9.45
C THR A 289 14.23 7.81 9.19
N ASN A 290 14.15 6.91 10.16
CA ASN A 290 14.61 5.53 9.98
C ASN A 290 13.80 4.80 8.90
N LEU A 291 12.47 4.98 8.90
CA LEU A 291 11.59 4.40 7.89
C LEU A 291 11.97 4.84 6.46
N ILE A 292 12.19 6.14 6.21
CA ILE A 292 12.55 6.60 4.87
C ILE A 292 13.96 6.12 4.47
N ASN A 293 14.89 6.03 5.41
CA ASN A 293 16.24 5.50 5.17
C ASN A 293 16.18 4.02 4.77
N ASP A 294 15.36 3.21 5.46
CA ASP A 294 15.15 1.79 5.14
C ASP A 294 14.52 1.60 3.75
N GLN A 295 13.78 2.61 3.26
CA GLN A 295 13.13 2.59 1.95
C GLN A 295 13.91 3.32 0.84
N GLU A 296 15.10 3.85 1.12
CA GLU A 296 15.92 4.62 0.18
C GLU A 296 16.24 3.83 -1.10
N GLY A 297 16.40 2.50 -0.99
CA GLY A 297 16.63 1.62 -2.14
C GLY A 297 15.54 1.72 -3.22
N SER A 298 14.30 2.04 -2.83
CA SER A 298 13.19 2.25 -3.77
C SER A 298 13.35 3.53 -4.61
N PHE A 299 13.89 4.61 -4.01
CA PHE A 299 14.22 5.85 -4.70
C PHE A 299 15.44 5.70 -5.60
N LEU A 300 16.53 5.09 -5.08
CA LEU A 300 17.75 4.85 -5.84
C LEU A 300 17.51 4.02 -7.12
N THR A 301 16.56 3.09 -7.07
CA THR A 301 16.19 2.29 -8.24
C THR A 301 15.60 3.16 -9.35
N VAL A 302 14.74 4.12 -9.00
CA VAL A 302 14.13 5.06 -9.94
C VAL A 302 15.16 6.06 -10.44
N GLN A 303 15.99 6.61 -9.55
CA GLN A 303 17.07 7.53 -9.89
C GLN A 303 18.02 6.92 -10.92
N ARG A 304 18.51 5.69 -10.67
CA ARG A 304 19.38 4.97 -11.62
C ARG A 304 18.70 4.71 -12.96
N PHE A 305 17.39 4.53 -12.99
CA PHE A 305 16.64 4.37 -14.24
C PHE A 305 16.58 5.68 -15.03
N ILE A 306 16.40 6.81 -14.35
CA ILE A 306 16.43 8.16 -14.96
C ILE A 306 17.82 8.45 -15.53
N GLU A 307 18.88 8.22 -14.74
CA GLU A 307 20.27 8.47 -15.15
C GLU A 307 20.73 7.62 -16.34
N LYS A 308 20.20 6.41 -16.48
CA LYS A 308 20.52 5.50 -17.60
C LYS A 308 19.80 5.83 -18.90
N ARG A 309 18.78 6.68 -18.90
CA ARG A 309 18.15 7.13 -20.14
C ARG A 309 19.06 8.18 -20.78
N PRO A 310 19.61 7.94 -21.99
CA PRO A 310 20.20 9.05 -22.74
C PRO A 310 19.10 10.09 -22.94
N VAL A 311 19.37 11.34 -22.58
CA VAL A 311 18.51 12.48 -22.85
C VAL A 311 18.40 12.57 -24.37
N HIS A 312 17.38 11.95 -24.96
CA HIS A 312 16.97 12.27 -26.32
C HIS A 312 16.33 13.66 -26.26
N ARG A 313 17.16 14.65 -26.60
CA ARG A 313 16.72 15.96 -27.08
C ARG A 313 15.99 15.80 -28.40
#